data_AF-A0AAD9QY82-F1
#
_entry.id   AF-A0AAD9QY82-F1
#
_cell.length_a   1.000
_cell.length_b   1.000
_cell.length_c   1.000
_cell.angle_alpha   90.00
_cell.angle_beta   90.00
_cell.angle_gamma   90.00
#
_symmetry.space_group_name_H-M   'P 1'
#
loop_
_entity.id
_entity.type
_entity.pdbx_description
1 polymer ?
#
loop_
_entity_poly.entity_id
_entity_poly.type
_entity_poly.pdbx_seq_one_letter_code
_entity_poly.pdbx_strand_id
1 'polypeptide(L)'
;MALGPSVIAFWRLALVLLEDWQGIGPTSKRLGIIFFFPRFRRAVTYLRDSITNESQQLGPYGGMAGRVGTTLSMSIKRQKILENTLRILGDMSTFHYSNLRIKFDGEEGSGPGVNRGFFAAVANALKTDEKLPEDATALLHEPGKLPEQSGFYAPRPFAYSGKSPAENLSKSRRQKMFTAIGRFIGLSLWFSNTVPLNFSRHVVKFLLEREVTWEDLAFFNADLFEGLSRMILDGAHPMMTSERFQATYCCHFETSVGGTTEELVPGGSQIPVTPENICKYVRLYATKVMIGCVEAELRAMRSGLHDIIPVELLSSLTPEDFQLLLSGGTTDVDINRLRSVISFSNSNGCSSDILNRFKRWFWSIVQKMTPLQRQQLLYFCTGSAVLPAVSDRRDPDQDLSITVEVISGNTKALPMATTCGQRMSIPLYPSKKVLKRKLLQAIQCQSYGLG
;
A
#
# COMPACT_ATOMS: atom_id res chain seq x y z
N MET A 1 43.98 -2.61 -22.11
CA MET A 1 43.79 -3.91 -21.43
C MET A 1 42.65 -3.71 -20.44
N ALA A 2 41.53 -4.40 -20.65
CA ALA A 2 40.25 -4.15 -19.98
C ALA A 2 40.31 -4.52 -18.49
N LEU A 3 39.98 -3.56 -17.62
CA LEU A 3 39.65 -3.82 -16.22
C LEU A 3 38.13 -3.77 -16.09
N GLY A 4 37.57 -4.92 -15.74
CA GLY A 4 36.15 -5.22 -15.71
C GLY A 4 35.37 -4.69 -14.50
N PRO A 5 34.06 -4.98 -14.46
CA PRO A 5 33.08 -4.33 -13.60
C PRO A 5 33.25 -4.73 -12.13
N SER A 6 33.93 -3.88 -11.34
CA SER A 6 34.10 -4.09 -9.89
C SER A 6 33.62 -2.94 -9.00
N VAL A 7 33.01 -1.89 -9.57
CA VAL A 7 32.44 -0.78 -8.77
C VAL A 7 30.97 -1.02 -8.37
N ILE A 8 30.28 -1.95 -9.04
CA ILE A 8 28.91 -2.39 -8.68
C ILE A 8 28.92 -3.35 -7.47
N ALA A 9 30.06 -3.97 -7.16
CA ALA A 9 30.21 -4.87 -6.02
C ALA A 9 30.35 -4.13 -4.67
N PHE A 10 30.77 -2.86 -4.67
CA PHE A 10 31.02 -2.11 -3.44
C PHE A 10 29.72 -1.64 -2.76
N TRP A 11 28.63 -1.47 -3.52
CA TRP A 11 27.32 -1.09 -2.98
C TRP A 11 26.51 -2.25 -2.42
N ARG A 12 26.85 -3.51 -2.75
CA ARG A 12 26.26 -4.69 -2.09
C ARG A 12 26.81 -4.94 -0.68
N LEU A 13 28.01 -4.44 -0.36
CA LEU A 13 28.56 -4.52 0.99
C LEU A 13 27.99 -3.44 1.92
N ALA A 14 27.56 -2.29 1.40
CA ALA A 14 26.90 -1.25 2.22
C ALA A 14 25.54 -1.70 2.79
N LEU A 15 24.85 -2.63 2.12
CA LEU A 15 23.64 -3.28 2.64
C LEU A 15 23.91 -4.38 3.68
N VAL A 16 25.14 -4.88 3.77
CA VAL A 16 25.59 -5.82 4.81
C VAL A 16 26.23 -5.07 5.98
N LEU A 17 26.86 -3.92 5.75
CA LEU A 17 27.48 -3.09 6.79
C LEU A 17 26.50 -2.16 7.54
N LEU A 18 25.22 -2.14 7.17
CA LEU A 18 24.14 -1.59 8.02
C LEU A 18 23.75 -2.52 9.18
N GLU A 19 24.40 -3.69 9.32
CA GLU A 19 24.30 -4.54 10.52
C GLU A 19 25.24 -4.11 11.67
N ASP A 20 26.19 -3.19 11.44
CA ASP A 20 27.20 -2.77 12.44
C ASP A 20 27.10 -1.29 12.87
N TRP A 21 25.89 -0.74 13.00
CA TRP A 21 25.68 0.43 13.86
C TRP A 21 25.11 -0.01 15.21
N GLN A 22 26.03 -0.10 16.18
CA GLN A 22 25.87 -0.75 17.47
C GLN A 22 24.77 -0.12 18.33
N GLY A 23 23.81 -0.96 18.68
CA GLY A 23 22.82 -0.73 19.71
C GLY A 23 21.76 -1.81 19.69
N ILE A 24 22.11 -3.00 20.21
CA ILE A 24 21.26 -4.20 20.47
C ILE A 24 21.35 -5.28 19.36
N GLY A 25 21.90 -6.44 19.74
CA GLY A 25 22.32 -7.55 18.86
C GLY A 25 21.24 -8.38 18.14
N PRO A 26 21.64 -9.39 17.34
CA PRO A 26 20.85 -9.92 16.23
C PRO A 26 19.72 -10.90 16.57
N THR A 27 19.51 -11.24 17.85
CA THR A 27 18.53 -12.27 18.23
C THR A 27 17.16 -11.70 18.64
N SER A 28 16.98 -10.38 18.70
CA SER A 28 15.74 -9.75 19.22
C SER A 28 14.77 -9.21 18.14
N LYS A 29 15.26 -8.77 16.96
CA LYS A 29 14.42 -8.07 15.97
C LYS A 29 13.40 -8.96 15.24
N ARG A 30 13.69 -10.24 15.01
CA ARG A 30 12.69 -11.17 14.42
C ARG A 30 11.54 -11.50 15.38
N LEU A 31 11.77 -11.42 16.69
CA LEU A 31 10.73 -11.62 17.69
C LEU A 31 9.85 -10.36 17.84
N GLY A 32 10.42 -9.16 17.75
CA GLY A 32 9.67 -7.90 17.87
C GLY A 32 8.53 -7.72 16.85
N ILE A 33 8.77 -8.04 15.57
CA ILE A 33 7.78 -7.97 14.47
C ILE A 33 6.60 -8.92 14.75
N ILE A 34 6.87 -10.09 15.35
CA ILE A 34 5.87 -11.11 15.70
C ILE A 34 5.00 -10.65 16.89
N PHE A 35 5.52 -9.83 17.81
CA PHE A 35 4.79 -9.38 18.99
C PHE A 35 3.99 -8.09 18.79
N PHE A 36 4.39 -7.20 17.87
CA PHE A 36 3.77 -5.87 17.74
C PHE A 36 2.50 -5.86 16.88
N PHE A 37 2.48 -6.66 15.81
CA PHE A 37 1.32 -6.81 14.93
C PHE A 37 0.04 -7.27 15.67
N PRO A 38 0.13 -8.31 16.53
CA PRO A 38 -1.01 -8.71 17.35
C PRO A 38 -1.43 -7.62 18.34
N ARG A 39 -0.50 -6.80 18.85
CA ARG A 39 -0.82 -5.71 19.79
C ARG A 39 -1.59 -4.59 19.11
N PHE A 40 -1.14 -4.10 17.95
CA PHE A 40 -1.85 -3.05 17.21
C PHE A 40 -3.26 -3.53 16.83
N ARG A 41 -3.37 -4.72 16.21
CA ARG A 41 -4.67 -5.28 15.82
C ARG A 41 -5.59 -5.49 17.02
N ARG A 42 -5.08 -6.04 18.13
CA ARG A 42 -5.87 -6.19 19.37
C ARG A 42 -6.34 -4.87 19.94
N ALA A 43 -5.48 -3.84 19.95
CA ALA A 43 -5.85 -2.52 20.44
C ALA A 43 -6.96 -1.91 19.59
N VAL A 44 -6.84 -2.00 18.26
CA VAL A 44 -7.88 -1.54 17.33
C VAL A 44 -9.19 -2.34 17.50
N THR A 45 -9.13 -3.66 17.60
CA THR A 45 -10.30 -4.51 17.85
C THR A 45 -10.96 -4.13 19.18
N TYR A 46 -10.17 -3.99 20.25
CA TYR A 46 -10.66 -3.59 21.56
C TYR A 46 -11.37 -2.23 21.54
N LEU A 47 -10.80 -1.23 20.87
CA LEU A 47 -11.43 0.08 20.72
C LEU A 47 -12.73 -0.02 19.91
N ARG A 48 -12.74 -0.80 18.84
CA ARG A 48 -13.91 -1.01 18.00
C ARG A 48 -15.05 -1.68 18.78
N ASP A 49 -14.72 -2.70 19.58
CA ASP A 49 -15.66 -3.40 20.46
C ASP A 49 -16.16 -2.47 21.59
N SER A 50 -15.29 -1.62 22.13
CA SER A 50 -15.66 -0.64 23.16
C SER A 50 -16.73 0.35 22.66
N ILE A 51 -16.64 0.82 21.41
CA ILE A 51 -17.66 1.68 20.79
C ILE A 51 -19.02 0.98 20.71
N THR A 52 -19.03 -0.33 20.45
CA THR A 52 -20.29 -1.10 20.44
C THR A 52 -20.91 -1.23 21.84
N ASN A 53 -20.08 -1.19 22.88
CA ASN A 53 -20.50 -1.31 24.28
C ASN A 53 -20.95 0.04 24.86
N GLU A 54 -20.30 1.17 24.53
CA GLU A 54 -20.73 2.51 24.99
C GLU A 54 -22.12 2.91 24.48
N SER A 55 -22.50 2.42 23.30
CA SER A 55 -23.84 2.61 22.72
C SER A 55 -24.97 1.94 23.55
N GLN A 56 -24.65 1.19 24.62
CA GLN A 56 -25.58 0.52 25.52
C GLN A 56 -26.17 1.42 26.63
N GLN A 57 -25.56 2.58 26.93
CA GLN A 57 -25.90 3.35 28.14
C GLN A 57 -27.08 4.35 28.01
N LEU A 58 -27.80 4.39 26.89
CA LEU A 58 -28.92 5.33 26.69
C LEU A 58 -30.22 4.59 26.29
N GLY A 59 -30.93 4.08 27.30
CA GLY A 59 -32.30 3.57 27.16
C GLY A 59 -33.06 3.67 28.50
N PRO A 60 -34.17 4.43 28.59
CA PRO A 60 -34.89 4.66 29.85
C PRO A 60 -35.72 3.46 30.35
N TYR A 61 -35.77 2.34 29.60
CA TYR A 61 -36.57 1.16 29.97
C TYR A 61 -35.76 -0.11 29.72
N GLY A 62 -35.36 -0.78 30.80
CA GLY A 62 -34.47 -1.96 30.83
C GLY A 62 -35.05 -3.22 30.17
N GLY A 63 -35.16 -3.22 28.85
CA GLY A 63 -35.28 -4.42 28.01
C GLY A 63 -33.97 -4.72 27.29
N MET A 64 -33.71 -5.99 26.96
CA MET A 64 -32.53 -6.41 26.17
C MET A 64 -32.53 -5.72 24.79
N ALA A 65 -31.85 -4.58 24.69
CA ALA A 65 -31.53 -3.95 23.42
C ALA A 65 -30.39 -4.73 22.76
N GLY A 66 -30.62 -5.23 21.54
CA GLY A 66 -29.56 -5.81 20.72
C GLY A 66 -28.41 -4.81 20.52
N ARG A 67 -27.17 -5.31 20.36
CA ARG A 67 -25.97 -4.48 20.17
C ARG A 67 -26.13 -3.57 18.94
N VAL A 68 -26.30 -2.26 19.11
CA VAL A 68 -26.34 -1.29 17.99
C VAL A 68 -24.98 -0.60 17.87
N GLY A 69 -24.09 -1.18 17.05
CA GLY A 69 -22.84 -0.53 16.70
C GLY A 69 -23.02 0.55 15.62
N THR A 70 -22.25 1.64 15.68
CA THR A 70 -22.20 2.65 14.61
C THR A 70 -21.60 2.06 13.32
N THR A 71 -22.34 2.12 12.22
CA THR A 71 -21.93 1.52 10.94
C THR A 71 -21.66 2.60 9.90
N LEU A 72 -20.42 2.67 9.39
CA LEU A 72 -20.10 3.48 8.21
C LEU A 72 -20.66 2.77 6.98
N SER A 73 -21.71 3.33 6.38
CA SER A 73 -22.30 2.81 5.15
C SER A 73 -21.94 3.71 3.98
N MET A 74 -21.29 3.16 2.96
CA MET A 74 -20.95 3.88 1.73
C MET A 74 -21.59 3.19 0.52
N SER A 75 -22.30 3.97 -0.30
CA SER A 75 -22.87 3.53 -1.58
C SER A 75 -22.05 4.15 -2.71
N ILE A 76 -21.48 3.31 -3.57
CA ILE A 76 -20.42 3.71 -4.50
C ILE A 76 -20.69 3.15 -5.90
N LYS A 77 -20.57 3.96 -6.93
CA LYS A 77 -20.62 3.50 -8.32
C LYS A 77 -19.25 3.00 -8.74
N ARG A 78 -19.14 1.76 -9.23
CA ARG A 78 -17.86 1.16 -9.65
C ARG A 78 -17.14 1.98 -10.74
N GLN A 79 -17.90 2.64 -11.62
CA GLN A 79 -17.38 3.49 -12.68
C GLN A 79 -16.75 4.79 -12.15
N LYS A 80 -17.21 5.27 -10.99
CA LYS A 80 -16.73 6.50 -10.33
C LYS A 80 -16.16 6.20 -8.95
N ILE A 81 -15.54 5.03 -8.78
CA ILE A 81 -15.13 4.53 -7.47
C ILE A 81 -14.20 5.51 -6.75
N LEU A 82 -13.22 6.07 -7.46
CA LEU A 82 -12.23 6.95 -6.86
C LEU A 82 -12.84 8.33 -6.55
N GLU A 83 -13.48 8.98 -7.51
CA GLU A 83 -14.23 10.23 -7.32
C GLU A 83 -15.20 10.17 -6.13
N ASN A 84 -16.07 9.15 -6.08
CA ASN A 84 -17.06 9.01 -5.01
C ASN A 84 -16.38 8.81 -3.65
N THR A 85 -15.34 7.97 -3.60
CA THR A 85 -14.62 7.66 -2.36
C THR A 85 -13.93 8.90 -1.81
N LEU A 86 -13.18 9.62 -2.66
CA LEU A 86 -12.47 10.83 -2.24
C LEU A 86 -13.43 11.92 -1.76
N ARG A 87 -14.60 12.05 -2.40
CA ARG A 87 -15.63 13.00 -1.97
C ARG A 87 -16.24 12.60 -0.61
N ILE A 88 -16.70 11.35 -0.49
CA ILE A 88 -17.34 10.86 0.75
C ILE A 88 -16.36 10.96 1.92
N LEU A 89 -15.14 10.46 1.76
CA LEU A 89 -14.14 10.46 2.82
C LEU A 89 -13.57 11.86 3.07
N GLY A 90 -13.55 12.75 2.08
CA GLY A 90 -13.10 14.14 2.23
C GLY A 90 -14.06 14.98 3.09
N ASP A 91 -15.36 14.74 3.00
CA ASP A 91 -16.40 15.46 3.75
C ASP A 91 -16.89 14.69 5.00
N MET A 92 -16.32 13.51 5.26
CA MET A 92 -16.64 12.66 6.42
C MET A 92 -16.37 13.40 7.75
N SER A 93 -17.22 13.18 8.77
CA SER A 93 -16.96 13.64 10.13
C SER A 93 -15.97 12.71 10.85
N THR A 94 -15.22 13.26 11.81
CA THR A 94 -14.28 12.52 12.65
C THR A 94 -15.05 11.68 13.67
N PHE A 95 -15.46 10.48 13.27
CA PHE A 95 -16.19 9.55 14.12
C PHE A 95 -15.58 8.15 13.99
N HIS A 96 -15.49 7.43 15.11
CA HIS A 96 -15.00 6.05 15.10
C HIS A 96 -16.17 5.09 14.88
N TYR A 97 -16.08 4.28 13.82
CA TYR A 97 -17.15 3.37 13.42
C TYR A 97 -16.85 1.95 13.86
N SER A 98 -17.84 1.31 14.47
CA SER A 98 -17.74 -0.11 14.83
C SER A 98 -17.81 -1.07 13.66
N ASN A 99 -18.46 -0.67 12.55
CA ASN A 99 -18.70 -1.53 11.40
C ASN A 99 -18.54 -0.77 10.08
N LEU A 100 -18.15 -1.48 9.03
CA LEU A 100 -18.05 -0.97 7.66
C LEU A 100 -18.97 -1.75 6.73
N ARG A 101 -19.81 -1.04 5.98
CA ARG A 101 -20.69 -1.62 4.97
C ARG A 101 -20.51 -0.88 3.64
N ILE A 102 -19.84 -1.52 2.70
CA ILE A 102 -19.76 -1.03 1.33
C ILE A 102 -20.88 -1.66 0.49
N LYS A 103 -21.54 -0.84 -0.33
CA LYS A 103 -22.47 -1.27 -1.37
C LYS A 103 -22.05 -0.67 -2.71
N PHE A 104 -22.03 -1.50 -3.74
CA PHE A 104 -21.87 -1.01 -5.11
C PHE A 104 -23.25 -0.78 -5.73
N ASP A 105 -23.49 0.42 -6.25
CA ASP A 105 -24.79 0.80 -6.81
C ASP A 105 -25.13 -0.10 -8.01
N GLY A 106 -26.29 -0.75 -7.97
CA GLY A 106 -26.75 -1.66 -9.03
C GLY A 106 -26.16 -3.08 -8.97
N GLU A 107 -25.37 -3.42 -7.95
CA GLU A 107 -24.82 -4.76 -7.76
C GLU A 107 -25.46 -5.46 -6.55
N GLU A 108 -25.80 -6.74 -6.70
CA GLU A 108 -26.26 -7.57 -5.58
C GLU A 108 -25.05 -8.13 -4.82
N GLY A 109 -24.87 -7.67 -3.59
CA GLY A 109 -23.82 -8.19 -2.71
C GLY A 109 -23.49 -7.26 -1.56
N SER A 110 -23.31 -7.82 -0.38
CA SER A 110 -22.75 -7.10 0.77
C SER A 110 -21.93 -8.04 1.65
N GLY A 111 -20.99 -7.49 2.41
CA GLY A 111 -20.22 -8.25 3.40
C GLY A 111 -18.71 -8.08 3.27
N PRO A 112 -17.92 -8.86 4.03
CA PRO A 112 -16.48 -8.68 4.15
C PRO A 112 -15.71 -8.80 2.82
N GLY A 113 -16.16 -9.67 1.90
CA GLY A 113 -15.56 -9.79 0.58
C GLY A 113 -15.72 -8.54 -0.29
N VAL A 114 -16.88 -7.86 -0.18
CA VAL A 114 -17.16 -6.60 -0.88
C VAL A 114 -16.30 -5.47 -0.31
N ASN A 115 -16.15 -5.42 1.02
CA ASN A 115 -15.27 -4.46 1.69
C ASN A 115 -13.81 -4.63 1.23
N ARG A 116 -13.27 -5.86 1.20
CA ARG A 116 -11.92 -6.13 0.70
C ARG A 116 -11.75 -5.71 -0.77
N GLY A 117 -12.71 -6.08 -1.62
CA GLY A 117 -12.72 -5.69 -3.03
C GLY A 117 -12.77 -4.17 -3.24
N PHE A 118 -13.47 -3.44 -2.37
CA PHE A 118 -13.49 -1.98 -2.37
C PHE A 118 -12.11 -1.37 -2.10
N PHE A 119 -11.43 -1.77 -1.02
CA PHE A 119 -10.09 -1.27 -0.70
C PHE A 119 -9.10 -1.56 -1.83
N ALA A 120 -9.14 -2.77 -2.41
CA ALA A 120 -8.31 -3.12 -3.55
C ALA A 120 -8.60 -2.27 -4.80
N ALA A 121 -9.88 -2.05 -5.11
CA ALA A 121 -10.28 -1.29 -6.28
C ALA A 121 -9.94 0.21 -6.16
N VAL A 122 -10.11 0.82 -4.98
CA VAL A 122 -9.67 2.21 -4.74
C VAL A 122 -8.15 2.33 -4.84
N ALA A 123 -7.41 1.38 -4.25
CA ALA A 123 -5.95 1.36 -4.33
C ALA A 123 -5.44 1.33 -5.76
N ASN A 124 -6.02 0.45 -6.59
CA ASN A 124 -5.63 0.34 -8.00
C ASN A 124 -5.98 1.60 -8.77
N ALA A 125 -7.14 2.21 -8.52
CA ALA A 125 -7.52 3.48 -9.15
C ALA A 125 -6.57 4.63 -8.75
N LEU A 126 -6.10 4.67 -7.49
CA LEU A 126 -5.09 5.65 -7.04
C LEU A 126 -3.73 5.47 -7.72
N LYS A 127 -3.37 4.24 -8.14
CA LYS A 127 -2.10 3.97 -8.83
C LYS A 127 -2.11 4.37 -10.29
N THR A 128 -3.26 4.18 -10.95
CA THR A 128 -3.42 4.42 -12.39
C THR A 128 -3.97 5.82 -12.69
N ASP A 129 -4.32 6.59 -11.64
CA ASP A 129 -5.07 7.84 -11.73
C ASP A 129 -6.41 7.69 -12.50
N GLU A 130 -6.89 6.46 -12.70
CA GLU A 130 -8.14 6.20 -13.39
C GLU A 130 -9.33 6.63 -12.51
N LYS A 131 -10.37 7.17 -13.17
CA LYS A 131 -11.64 7.56 -12.51
C LYS A 131 -11.48 8.67 -11.46
N LEU A 132 -10.41 9.46 -11.57
CA LEU A 132 -10.34 10.78 -10.96
C LEU A 132 -11.43 11.69 -11.56
N PRO A 133 -11.89 12.71 -10.82
CA PRO A 133 -12.68 13.80 -11.40
C PRO A 133 -11.99 14.37 -12.64
N GLU A 134 -12.76 14.73 -13.68
CA GLU A 134 -12.22 15.22 -14.96
C GLU A 134 -11.32 16.46 -14.82
N ASP A 135 -11.53 17.23 -13.76
CA ASP A 135 -10.78 18.45 -13.44
C ASP A 135 -9.67 18.24 -12.41
N ALA A 136 -9.43 17.00 -11.96
CA ALA A 136 -8.41 16.67 -10.98
C ALA A 136 -7.09 16.27 -11.64
N THR A 137 -5.99 16.71 -11.05
CA THR A 137 -4.66 16.26 -11.44
C THR A 137 -4.25 14.99 -10.69
N ALA A 138 -3.39 14.20 -11.33
CA ALA A 138 -2.78 13.00 -10.76
C ALA A 138 -2.34 13.24 -9.30
N LEU A 139 -2.76 12.36 -8.41
CA LEU A 139 -2.56 12.54 -6.97
C LEU A 139 -1.25 11.89 -6.53
N LEU A 140 -0.99 10.67 -6.98
CA LEU A 140 0.20 9.91 -6.62
C LEU A 140 1.08 9.69 -7.87
N HIS A 141 2.35 9.37 -7.65
CA HIS A 141 3.22 8.86 -8.70
C HIS A 141 4.24 7.88 -8.12
N GLU A 142 4.89 7.14 -8.99
CA GLU A 142 5.98 6.22 -8.68
C GLU A 142 7.31 6.94 -8.97
N PRO A 143 8.03 7.45 -7.95
CA PRO A 143 9.27 8.23 -8.13
C PRO A 143 10.47 7.37 -8.51
N GLY A 144 10.47 6.10 -8.09
CA GLY A 144 11.56 5.16 -8.30
C GLY A 144 11.78 4.85 -9.77
N LYS A 145 13.03 4.90 -10.22
CA LYS A 145 13.42 4.57 -11.60
C LYS A 145 13.99 3.16 -11.72
N LEU A 146 14.47 2.60 -10.61
CA LEU A 146 15.05 1.26 -10.57
C LEU A 146 13.96 0.19 -10.35
N PRO A 147 14.11 -1.03 -10.92
CA PRO A 147 13.14 -2.10 -10.74
C PRO A 147 12.82 -2.43 -9.27
N GLU A 148 13.80 -2.35 -8.38
CA GLU A 148 13.64 -2.57 -6.93
C GLU A 148 12.88 -1.46 -6.20
N GLN A 149 12.80 -0.26 -6.80
CA GLN A 149 12.02 0.87 -6.28
C GLN A 149 10.61 0.90 -6.87
N SER A 150 10.29 -0.04 -7.78
CA SER A 150 8.99 -0.08 -8.42
C SER A 150 7.87 -0.50 -7.47
N GLY A 151 6.69 0.08 -7.66
CA GLY A 151 5.50 -0.20 -6.87
C GLY A 151 5.42 0.54 -5.52
N PHE A 152 6.25 1.55 -5.31
CA PHE A 152 6.18 2.49 -4.19
C PHE A 152 5.73 3.87 -4.67
N TYR A 153 4.70 4.42 -4.03
CA TYR A 153 4.04 5.65 -4.46
C TYR A 153 4.31 6.81 -3.50
N ALA A 154 4.36 8.02 -4.02
CA ALA A 154 4.44 9.26 -3.25
C ALA A 154 3.43 10.29 -3.78
N PRO A 155 3.01 11.28 -2.96
CA PRO A 155 2.25 12.42 -3.46
C PRO A 155 2.97 13.08 -4.62
N ARG A 156 2.22 13.38 -5.69
CA ARG A 156 2.77 14.07 -6.86
C ARG A 156 2.92 15.56 -6.57
N PRO A 157 4.12 16.15 -6.76
CA PRO A 157 4.29 17.58 -6.66
C PRO A 157 3.36 18.33 -7.61
N PHE A 158 2.71 19.37 -7.09
CA PHE A 158 1.82 20.24 -7.86
C PHE A 158 2.27 21.69 -7.67
N ALA A 159 2.51 22.41 -8.77
CA ALA A 159 2.89 23.81 -8.69
C ALA A 159 1.65 24.69 -8.48
N TYR A 160 1.55 25.33 -7.32
CA TYR A 160 0.52 26.35 -7.06
C TYR A 160 1.14 27.73 -7.28
N SER A 161 0.68 28.49 -8.29
CA SER A 161 1.14 29.87 -8.43
C SER A 161 0.53 30.79 -7.36
N GLY A 162 -0.64 30.41 -6.81
CA GLY A 162 -1.30 31.08 -5.69
C GLY A 162 -1.88 32.46 -6.04
N LYS A 163 -1.91 32.80 -7.33
CA LYS A 163 -2.25 34.14 -7.83
C LYS A 163 -3.72 34.26 -8.21
N SER A 164 -4.43 33.15 -8.38
CA SER A 164 -5.84 33.14 -8.79
C SER A 164 -6.78 32.49 -7.75
N PRO A 165 -8.00 33.03 -7.54
CA PRO A 165 -9.03 32.38 -6.73
C PRO A 165 -9.34 30.94 -7.16
N ALA A 166 -9.27 30.63 -8.46
CA ALA A 166 -9.47 29.29 -8.99
C ALA A 166 -8.36 28.31 -8.55
N GLU A 167 -7.11 28.77 -8.45
CA GLU A 167 -6.00 27.95 -7.97
C GLU A 167 -6.12 27.67 -6.47
N ASN A 168 -6.61 28.63 -5.69
CA ASN A 168 -6.85 28.44 -4.26
C ASN A 168 -7.95 27.41 -4.00
N LEU A 169 -9.01 27.42 -4.81
CA LEU A 169 -10.06 26.38 -4.77
C LEU A 169 -9.51 25.00 -5.18
N SER A 170 -8.67 24.93 -6.23
CA SER A 170 -8.00 23.71 -6.65
C SER A 170 -7.09 23.14 -5.54
N LYS A 171 -6.30 24.01 -4.89
CA LYS A 171 -5.47 23.65 -3.73
C LYS A 171 -6.29 23.10 -2.56
N SER A 172 -7.37 23.78 -2.19
CA SER A 172 -8.27 23.32 -1.13
C SER A 172 -8.90 21.97 -1.46
N ARG A 173 -9.37 21.78 -2.69
CA ARG A 173 -9.90 20.49 -3.17
C ARG A 173 -8.85 19.39 -3.14
N ARG A 174 -7.63 19.67 -3.60
CA ARG A 174 -6.52 18.71 -3.58
C ARG A 174 -6.15 18.31 -2.15
N GLN A 175 -6.09 19.27 -1.23
CA GLN A 175 -5.89 18.98 0.20
C GLN A 175 -7.00 18.08 0.77
N LYS A 176 -8.27 18.36 0.47
CA LYS A 176 -9.38 17.49 0.87
C LYS A 176 -9.24 16.06 0.33
N MET A 177 -8.79 15.90 -0.91
CA MET A 177 -8.52 14.57 -1.49
C MET A 177 -7.40 13.85 -0.74
N PHE A 178 -6.35 14.55 -0.33
CA PHE A 178 -5.28 13.96 0.47
C PHE A 178 -5.73 13.63 1.90
N THR A 179 -6.58 14.44 2.53
CA THR A 179 -7.27 14.08 3.77
C THR A 179 -8.10 12.80 3.58
N ALA A 180 -8.82 12.69 2.46
CA ALA A 180 -9.57 11.49 2.12
C ALA A 180 -8.68 10.24 1.95
N ILE A 181 -7.50 10.38 1.32
CA ILE A 181 -6.50 9.30 1.23
C ILE A 181 -6.00 8.91 2.63
N GLY A 182 -5.73 9.88 3.49
CA GLY A 182 -5.37 9.64 4.90
C GLY A 182 -6.43 8.82 5.63
N ARG A 183 -7.70 9.23 5.52
CA ARG A 183 -8.85 8.52 6.11
C ARG A 183 -9.04 7.13 5.51
N PHE A 184 -8.82 6.98 4.20
CA PHE A 184 -8.87 5.68 3.53
C PHE A 184 -7.83 4.70 4.09
N ILE A 185 -6.58 5.17 4.27
CA ILE A 185 -5.51 4.40 4.93
C ILE A 185 -5.91 4.07 6.38
N GLY A 186 -6.41 5.05 7.12
CA GLY A 186 -6.90 4.86 8.48
C GLY A 186 -8.01 3.82 8.58
N LEU A 187 -9.00 3.85 7.68
CA LEU A 187 -10.10 2.87 7.64
C LEU A 187 -9.59 1.48 7.28
N SER A 188 -8.60 1.37 6.39
CA SER A 188 -7.94 0.10 6.08
C SER A 188 -7.31 -0.52 7.32
N LEU A 189 -6.54 0.25 8.08
CA LEU A 189 -5.91 -0.19 9.33
C LEU A 189 -6.97 -0.50 10.40
N TRP A 190 -7.94 0.41 10.57
CA TRP A 190 -9.00 0.31 11.56
C TRP A 190 -9.84 -0.94 11.38
N PHE A 191 -10.17 -1.33 10.15
CA PHE A 191 -10.94 -2.55 9.86
C PHE A 191 -10.07 -3.76 9.50
N SER A 192 -8.74 -3.64 9.58
CA SER A 192 -7.78 -4.69 9.20
C SER A 192 -7.96 -5.23 7.78
N ASN A 193 -8.34 -4.36 6.83
CA ASN A 193 -8.39 -4.69 5.41
C ASN A 193 -7.08 -4.27 4.75
N THR A 194 -6.40 -5.19 4.07
CA THR A 194 -5.16 -4.87 3.34
C THR A 194 -5.46 -4.14 2.03
N VAL A 195 -4.64 -3.15 1.71
CA VAL A 195 -4.70 -2.31 0.53
C VAL A 195 -3.46 -2.62 -0.33
N PRO A 196 -3.60 -3.04 -1.59
CA PRO A 196 -2.46 -3.33 -2.44
C PRO A 196 -1.78 -2.03 -2.91
N LEU A 197 -1.33 -1.16 -2.01
CA LEU A 197 -0.67 0.12 -2.27
C LEU A 197 0.51 0.26 -1.30
N ASN A 198 1.70 0.53 -1.83
CA ASN A 198 2.87 0.83 -1.01
C ASN A 198 3.23 2.29 -1.13
N PHE A 199 3.56 2.91 0.01
CA PHE A 199 4.04 4.27 0.03
C PHE A 199 5.57 4.30 0.15
N SER A 200 6.19 5.28 -0.48
CA SER A 200 7.62 5.53 -0.33
C SER A 200 7.99 5.73 1.14
N ARG A 201 9.18 5.28 1.54
CA ARG A 201 9.63 5.28 2.95
C ARG A 201 9.47 6.63 3.65
N HIS A 202 9.82 7.73 2.97
CA HIS A 202 9.70 9.09 3.52
C HIS A 202 8.24 9.49 3.79
N VAL A 203 7.28 9.05 2.97
CA VAL A 203 5.84 9.29 3.19
C VAL A 203 5.40 8.60 4.47
N VAL A 204 5.73 7.32 4.62
CA VAL A 204 5.36 6.55 5.82
C VAL A 204 5.99 7.16 7.07
N LYS A 205 7.28 7.51 7.01
CA LYS A 205 7.96 8.22 8.10
C LYS A 205 7.24 9.51 8.46
N PHE A 206 6.86 10.33 7.48
CA PHE A 206 6.14 11.58 7.72
C PHE A 206 4.78 11.36 8.41
N LEU A 207 4.01 10.37 7.95
CA LEU A 207 2.72 10.00 8.55
C LEU A 207 2.86 9.52 10.00
N LEU A 208 3.95 8.81 10.30
CA LEU A 208 4.28 8.31 11.65
C LEU A 208 5.05 9.32 12.52
N GLU A 209 5.19 10.57 12.07
CA GLU A 209 5.94 11.63 12.76
C GLU A 209 7.40 11.23 13.07
N ARG A 210 8.02 10.48 12.16
CA ARG A 210 9.43 10.12 12.20
C ARG A 210 10.27 11.07 11.37
N GLU A 211 11.52 11.24 11.79
CA GLU A 211 12.49 12.03 11.04
C GLU A 211 12.77 11.40 9.67
N VAL A 212 12.61 12.22 8.62
CA VAL A 212 13.00 11.91 7.26
C VAL A 212 14.41 12.46 7.05
N THR A 213 15.33 11.58 6.71
CA THR A 213 16.75 11.90 6.55
C THR A 213 17.16 11.83 5.09
N TRP A 214 18.32 12.37 4.72
CA TRP A 214 18.76 12.38 3.33
C TRP A 214 19.01 10.96 2.78
N GLU A 215 19.30 9.99 3.65
CA GLU A 215 19.42 8.56 3.28
C GLU A 215 18.10 7.96 2.79
N ASP A 216 16.96 8.48 3.22
CA ASP A 216 15.66 8.04 2.71
C ASP A 216 15.50 8.36 1.21
N LEU A 217 16.29 9.31 0.68
CA LEU A 217 16.31 9.64 -0.73
C LEU A 217 16.74 8.45 -1.59
N ALA A 218 17.62 7.57 -1.08
CA ALA A 218 18.04 6.37 -1.79
C ALA A 218 16.86 5.41 -2.08
N PHE A 219 15.79 5.46 -1.29
CA PHE A 219 14.57 4.67 -1.51
C PHE A 219 13.55 5.39 -2.38
N PHE A 220 13.63 6.73 -2.45
CA PHE A 220 12.74 7.57 -3.26
C PHE A 220 13.22 7.69 -4.71
N ASN A 221 14.50 8.04 -4.89
CA ASN A 221 15.14 8.28 -6.18
C ASN A 221 16.64 7.99 -6.05
N ALA A 222 17.04 6.79 -6.47
CA ALA A 222 18.41 6.31 -6.33
C ALA A 222 19.40 7.12 -7.19
N ASP A 223 19.01 7.49 -8.41
CA ASP A 223 19.85 8.27 -9.32
C ASP A 223 20.20 9.64 -8.71
N LEU A 224 19.21 10.31 -8.12
CA LEU A 224 19.41 11.60 -7.46
C LEU A 224 20.28 11.45 -6.21
N PHE A 225 20.04 10.42 -5.40
CA PHE A 225 20.88 10.12 -4.23
C PHE A 225 22.34 9.86 -4.63
N GLU A 226 22.58 9.09 -5.68
CA GLU A 226 23.93 8.81 -6.19
C GLU A 226 24.59 10.09 -6.71
N GLY A 227 23.86 10.93 -7.45
CA GLY A 227 24.34 12.21 -7.94
C GLY A 227 24.77 13.15 -6.81
N LEU A 228 23.94 13.31 -5.78
CA LEU A 228 24.26 14.15 -4.62
C LEU A 228 25.38 13.54 -3.76
N SER A 229 25.44 12.22 -3.64
CA SER A 229 26.54 11.51 -2.95
C SER A 229 27.87 11.73 -3.67
N ARG A 230 27.89 11.65 -5.00
CA ARG A 230 29.06 11.95 -5.82
C ARG A 230 29.51 13.39 -5.62
N MET A 231 28.57 14.33 -5.59
CA MET A 231 28.87 15.74 -5.30
C MET A 231 29.61 15.90 -3.96
N ILE A 232 29.15 15.22 -2.89
CA ILE A 232 29.81 15.25 -1.58
C ILE A 232 31.23 14.68 -1.66
N LEU A 233 31.41 13.54 -2.34
CA LEU A 233 32.72 12.91 -2.51
C LEU A 233 33.69 13.82 -3.27
N ASP A 234 33.20 14.47 -4.33
CA ASP A 234 33.96 15.44 -5.11
C ASP A 234 34.37 16.64 -4.24
N GLY A 235 33.51 17.11 -3.35
CA GLY A 235 33.82 18.17 -2.38
C GLY A 235 34.89 17.83 -1.36
N ALA A 236 35.09 16.55 -1.06
CA ALA A 236 36.19 16.10 -0.20
C ALA A 236 37.56 16.11 -0.91
N HIS A 237 37.59 16.28 -2.24
CA HIS A 237 38.84 16.27 -3.00
C HIS A 237 39.62 17.60 -2.83
N PRO A 238 40.92 17.59 -2.50
CA PRO A 238 41.70 18.81 -2.19
C PRO A 238 41.78 19.84 -3.32
N MET A 239 41.60 19.42 -4.57
CA MET A 239 41.62 20.31 -5.75
C MET A 239 40.23 20.83 -6.16
N MET A 240 39.18 20.52 -5.39
CA MET A 240 37.82 20.93 -5.74
C MET A 240 37.56 22.37 -5.29
N THR A 241 37.03 23.18 -6.20
CA THR A 241 36.64 24.58 -5.95
C THR A 241 35.16 24.78 -6.28
N SER A 242 34.54 25.82 -5.71
CA SER A 242 33.12 26.15 -5.88
C SER A 242 32.69 26.27 -7.35
N GLU A 243 33.59 26.76 -8.22
CA GLU A 243 33.36 26.92 -9.67
C GLU A 243 33.15 25.59 -10.40
N ARG A 244 33.66 24.47 -9.86
CA ARG A 244 33.51 23.15 -10.47
C ARG A 244 32.15 22.52 -10.21
N PHE A 245 31.45 22.91 -9.14
CA PHE A 245 30.11 22.38 -8.86
C PHE A 245 29.05 22.94 -9.78
N GLN A 246 29.22 24.16 -10.28
CA GLN A 246 28.25 24.88 -11.13
C GLN A 246 26.80 24.81 -10.59
N ALA A 247 26.67 24.78 -9.27
CA ALA A 247 25.41 24.67 -8.56
C ALA A 247 25.27 25.82 -7.56
N THR A 248 24.04 26.29 -7.41
CA THR A 248 23.65 27.26 -6.39
C THR A 248 22.66 26.60 -5.42
N TYR A 249 22.26 27.28 -4.34
CA TYR A 249 21.26 26.81 -3.39
C TYR A 249 19.84 26.86 -4.00
N CYS A 250 19.67 26.25 -5.16
CA CYS A 250 18.43 26.03 -5.88
C CYS A 250 18.19 24.53 -6.04
N CYS A 251 16.92 24.15 -6.07
CA CYS A 251 16.44 22.80 -6.28
C CYS A 251 15.58 22.78 -7.53
N HIS A 252 15.88 21.85 -8.44
CA HIS A 252 15.08 21.60 -9.63
C HIS A 252 14.26 20.33 -9.43
N PHE A 253 12.97 20.36 -9.72
CA PHE A 253 12.10 19.19 -9.60
C PHE A 253 10.94 19.25 -10.58
N GLU A 254 10.39 18.08 -10.90
CA GLU A 254 9.23 17.95 -11.77
C GLU A 254 7.93 18.08 -10.97
N THR A 255 6.96 18.80 -11.56
CA THR A 255 5.58 18.89 -11.06
C THR A 255 4.61 18.36 -12.10
N SER A 256 3.34 18.22 -11.73
CA SER A 256 2.27 17.86 -12.66
C SER A 256 2.10 18.83 -13.84
N VAL A 257 2.64 20.05 -13.77
CA VAL A 257 2.53 21.08 -14.83
C VAL A 257 3.87 21.40 -15.49
N GLY A 258 4.95 20.69 -15.16
CA GLY A 258 6.29 20.88 -15.73
C GLY A 258 7.41 20.99 -14.69
N GLY A 259 8.65 21.11 -15.17
CA GLY A 259 9.83 21.32 -14.33
C GLY A 259 9.85 22.73 -13.72
N THR A 260 10.16 22.82 -12.44
CA THR A 260 10.29 24.10 -11.71
C THR A 260 11.62 24.16 -10.96
N THR A 261 12.06 25.37 -10.65
CA THR A 261 13.26 25.62 -9.85
C THR A 261 12.91 26.55 -8.70
N GLU A 262 13.26 26.14 -7.48
CA GLU A 262 13.01 26.93 -6.27
C GLU A 262 14.29 27.11 -5.46
N GLU A 263 14.42 28.25 -4.79
CA GLU A 263 15.53 28.49 -3.87
C GLU A 263 15.35 27.65 -2.59
N LEU A 264 16.42 26.99 -2.14
CA LEU A 264 16.46 26.19 -0.91
C LEU A 264 16.53 27.05 0.35
N VAL A 265 17.06 28.26 0.21
CA VAL A 265 17.17 29.29 1.25
C VAL A 265 16.92 30.65 0.59
N PRO A 266 16.51 31.69 1.33
CA PRO A 266 16.32 33.03 0.77
C PRO A 266 17.59 33.54 0.05
N GLY A 267 17.47 33.94 -1.21
CA GLY A 267 18.60 34.38 -2.03
C GLY A 267 19.50 33.23 -2.50
N GLY A 268 19.01 31.99 -2.43
CA GLY A 268 19.77 30.77 -2.75
C GLY A 268 20.32 30.75 -4.17
N SER A 269 19.69 31.45 -5.11
CA SER A 269 20.20 31.63 -6.48
C SER A 269 21.58 32.30 -6.55
N GLN A 270 21.97 33.07 -5.54
CA GLN A 270 23.26 33.77 -5.46
C GLN A 270 24.27 33.08 -4.55
N ILE A 271 23.90 31.97 -3.92
CA ILE A 271 24.78 31.24 -2.99
C ILE A 271 25.34 30.03 -3.74
N PRO A 272 26.63 30.04 -4.14
CA PRO A 272 27.25 28.89 -4.79
C PRO A 272 27.43 27.74 -3.79
N VAL A 273 27.36 26.52 -4.30
CA VAL A 273 27.73 25.33 -3.53
C VAL A 273 29.25 25.22 -3.47
N THR A 274 29.78 25.02 -2.26
CA THR A 274 31.21 24.94 -1.95
C THR A 274 31.49 23.68 -1.13
N PRO A 275 32.75 23.20 -1.07
CA PRO A 275 33.13 22.06 -0.22
C PRO A 275 32.67 22.18 1.24
N GLU A 276 32.68 23.40 1.78
CA GLU A 276 32.32 23.68 3.18
C GLU A 276 30.80 23.62 3.42
N ASN A 277 29.99 23.90 2.40
CA ASN A 277 28.54 24.05 2.52
C ASN A 277 27.74 22.92 1.86
N ILE A 278 28.40 22.05 1.10
CA ILE A 278 27.79 20.99 0.29
C ILE A 278 26.90 20.03 1.08
N CYS A 279 27.31 19.63 2.29
CA CYS A 279 26.51 18.74 3.13
C CYS A 279 25.17 19.37 3.52
N LYS A 280 25.15 20.71 3.75
CA LYS A 280 23.92 21.45 4.03
C LYS A 280 23.06 21.57 2.77
N TYR A 281 23.67 21.85 1.62
CA TYR A 281 22.98 21.87 0.33
C TYR A 281 22.27 20.54 0.05
N VAL A 282 22.98 19.41 0.15
CA VAL A 282 22.42 18.07 -0.11
C VAL A 282 21.25 17.74 0.82
N ARG A 283 21.38 18.03 2.12
CA ARG A 283 20.28 17.80 3.09
C ARG A 283 19.05 18.63 2.74
N LEU A 284 19.22 19.91 2.44
CA LEU A 284 18.12 20.80 2.05
C LEU A 284 17.47 20.34 0.74
N TYR A 285 18.27 19.94 -0.24
CA TYR A 285 17.79 19.41 -1.52
C TYR A 285 16.94 18.15 -1.29
N ALA A 286 17.47 17.17 -0.56
CA ALA A 286 16.78 15.92 -0.26
C ALA A 286 15.44 16.16 0.47
N THR A 287 15.44 17.01 1.50
CA THR A 287 14.21 17.38 2.22
C THR A 287 13.22 18.12 1.32
N LYS A 288 13.70 19.01 0.45
CA LYS A 288 12.83 19.76 -0.47
C LYS A 288 12.09 18.82 -1.42
N VAL A 289 12.81 17.92 -2.09
CA VAL A 289 12.19 17.01 -3.09
C VAL A 289 11.28 15.94 -2.46
N MET A 290 11.62 15.43 -1.28
CA MET A 290 10.80 14.39 -0.62
C MET A 290 9.60 14.97 0.13
N ILE A 291 9.76 16.12 0.78
CA ILE A 291 8.75 16.68 1.69
C ILE A 291 8.31 18.07 1.24
N GLY A 292 9.25 18.99 1.04
CA GLY A 292 8.93 20.41 0.86
C GLY A 292 8.01 20.72 -0.33
N CYS A 293 8.09 19.94 -1.41
CA CYS A 293 7.24 20.12 -2.59
C CYS A 293 5.80 19.58 -2.44
N VAL A 294 5.55 18.79 -1.39
CA VAL A 294 4.26 18.10 -1.15
C VAL A 294 3.84 18.15 0.32
N GLU A 295 4.39 19.09 1.09
CA GLU A 295 4.24 19.10 2.54
C GLU A 295 2.78 19.32 2.96
N ALA A 296 2.05 20.15 2.23
CA ALA A 296 0.64 20.42 2.51
C ALA A 296 -0.22 19.15 2.30
N GLU A 297 0.05 18.40 1.23
CA GLU A 297 -0.57 17.13 0.90
C GLU A 297 -0.24 16.06 1.96
N LEU A 298 1.03 15.96 2.36
CA LEU A 298 1.46 15.03 3.41
C LEU A 298 0.82 15.34 4.77
N ARG A 299 0.72 16.63 5.15
CA ARG A 299 0.01 17.05 6.38
C ARG A 299 -1.48 16.73 6.31
N ALA A 300 -2.12 16.93 5.16
CA ALA A 300 -3.52 16.58 4.96
C ALA A 300 -3.74 15.07 5.08
N MET A 301 -2.89 14.25 4.46
CA MET A 301 -2.90 12.79 4.62
C MET A 301 -2.73 12.37 6.08
N ARG A 302 -1.77 12.96 6.80
CA ARG A 302 -1.54 12.64 8.22
C ARG A 302 -2.75 13.01 9.08
N SER A 303 -3.33 14.19 8.85
CA SER A 303 -4.56 14.60 9.53
C SER A 303 -5.69 13.61 9.30
N GLY A 304 -5.91 13.21 8.04
CA GLY A 304 -6.95 12.22 7.71
C GLY A 304 -6.70 10.85 8.32
N LEU A 305 -5.43 10.44 8.46
CA LEU A 305 -5.07 9.20 9.16
C LEU A 305 -5.41 9.31 10.66
N HIS A 306 -5.07 10.43 11.29
CA HIS A 306 -5.32 10.68 12.72
C HIS A 306 -6.81 10.85 13.04
N ASP A 307 -7.63 11.25 12.06
CA ASP A 307 -9.10 11.29 12.21
C ASP A 307 -9.72 9.90 12.48
N ILE A 308 -9.01 8.83 12.10
CA ILE A 308 -9.50 7.44 12.19
C ILE A 308 -8.70 6.61 13.19
N ILE A 309 -7.38 6.81 13.27
CA ILE A 309 -6.48 6.05 14.13
C ILE A 309 -5.87 7.00 15.18
N PRO A 310 -6.06 6.75 16.49
CA PRO A 310 -5.38 7.48 17.54
C PRO A 310 -3.85 7.47 17.36
N VAL A 311 -3.22 8.63 17.53
CA VAL A 311 -1.78 8.83 17.31
C VAL A 311 -0.94 7.90 18.18
N GLU A 312 -1.41 7.59 19.39
CA GLU A 312 -0.74 6.71 20.34
C GLU A 312 -0.54 5.29 19.77
N LEU A 313 -1.50 4.80 18.97
CA LEU A 313 -1.39 3.49 18.32
C LEU A 313 -0.35 3.49 17.19
N LEU A 314 -0.15 4.63 16.54
CA LEU A 314 0.82 4.79 15.45
C LEU A 314 2.24 5.03 15.98
N SER A 315 2.38 5.69 17.14
CA SER A 315 3.65 6.12 17.76
C SER A 315 4.68 5.02 17.98
N SER A 316 4.24 3.77 18.00
CA SER A 316 5.05 2.60 18.28
C SER A 316 5.35 1.75 17.05
N LEU A 317 4.77 2.09 15.91
CA LEU A 317 5.04 1.43 14.63
C LEU A 317 6.35 1.94 14.03
N THR A 318 7.10 1.03 13.42
CA THR A 318 8.14 1.37 12.44
C THR A 318 7.51 1.62 11.06
N PRO A 319 8.20 2.30 10.13
CA PRO A 319 7.73 2.41 8.76
C PRO A 319 7.45 1.06 8.10
N GLU A 320 8.26 0.05 8.41
CA GLU A 320 8.11 -1.31 7.92
C GLU A 320 6.85 -1.99 8.49
N ASP A 321 6.56 -1.82 9.79
CA ASP A 321 5.34 -2.34 10.42
C ASP A 321 4.09 -1.71 9.80
N PHE A 322 4.10 -0.40 9.59
CA PHE A 322 2.99 0.32 8.97
C PHE A 322 2.73 -0.17 7.54
N GLN A 323 3.79 -0.30 6.74
CA GLN A 323 3.68 -0.80 5.38
C GLN A 323 3.15 -2.25 5.37
N LEU A 324 3.60 -3.09 6.29
CA LEU A 324 3.12 -4.46 6.45
C LEU A 324 1.65 -4.50 6.89
N LEU A 325 1.21 -3.62 7.79
CA LEU A 325 -0.19 -3.51 8.24
C LEU A 325 -1.11 -3.06 7.10
N LEU A 326 -0.68 -2.06 6.34
CA LEU A 326 -1.44 -1.49 5.23
C LEU A 326 -1.52 -2.46 4.06
N SER A 327 -0.38 -2.95 3.57
CA SER A 327 -0.31 -3.74 2.35
C SER A 327 -0.36 -5.24 2.56
N GLY A 328 -0.15 -5.73 3.78
CA GLY A 328 -0.03 -7.15 4.09
C GLY A 328 1.34 -7.76 3.79
N GLY A 329 2.30 -6.98 3.29
CA GLY A 329 3.70 -7.42 3.10
C GLY A 329 4.04 -7.77 1.65
N THR A 330 5.06 -8.62 1.48
CA THR A 330 5.74 -8.87 0.20
C THR A 330 4.80 -9.08 -0.98
N THR A 331 5.21 -8.54 -2.13
CA THR A 331 4.55 -8.67 -3.44
C THR A 331 4.43 -10.12 -3.94
N ASP A 332 5.10 -11.07 -3.29
CA ASP A 332 5.00 -12.48 -3.66
C ASP A 332 4.20 -13.30 -2.64
N VAL A 333 3.31 -14.14 -3.15
CA VAL A 333 2.51 -15.05 -2.34
C VAL A 333 3.32 -16.32 -2.10
N ASP A 334 3.68 -16.57 -0.83
CA ASP A 334 4.36 -17.80 -0.42
C ASP A 334 3.48 -19.02 -0.72
N ILE A 335 4.00 -19.90 -1.60
CA ILE A 335 3.31 -21.11 -2.05
C ILE A 335 3.11 -22.11 -0.91
N ASN A 336 4.05 -22.21 0.03
CA ASN A 336 3.93 -23.10 1.18
C ASN A 336 2.83 -22.63 2.13
N ARG A 337 2.72 -21.32 2.34
CA ARG A 337 1.58 -20.74 3.08
C ARG A 337 0.26 -20.90 2.33
N LEU A 338 0.23 -20.72 1.01
CA LEU A 338 -0.97 -21.03 0.20
C LEU A 338 -1.41 -22.49 0.37
N ARG A 339 -0.48 -23.43 0.44
CA ARG A 339 -0.77 -24.85 0.66
C ARG A 339 -1.39 -25.12 2.02
N SER A 340 -1.02 -24.37 3.07
CA SER A 340 -1.61 -24.57 4.40
C SER A 340 -3.04 -24.04 4.51
N VAL A 341 -3.42 -23.08 3.66
CA VAL A 341 -4.77 -22.47 3.69
C VAL A 341 -5.71 -23.00 2.61
N ILE A 342 -5.21 -23.67 1.56
CA ILE A 342 -6.05 -24.26 0.51
C ILE A 342 -6.35 -25.73 0.81
N SER A 343 -7.62 -26.02 1.04
CA SER A 343 -8.19 -27.37 1.07
C SER A 343 -8.86 -27.70 -0.27
N PHE A 344 -8.98 -28.99 -0.59
CA PHE A 344 -9.65 -29.45 -1.80
C PHE A 344 -10.85 -30.31 -1.40
N SER A 345 -12.04 -29.95 -1.89
CA SER A 345 -13.25 -30.75 -1.74
C SER A 345 -13.62 -31.41 -3.07
N ASN A 346 -14.26 -32.58 -2.96
CA ASN A 346 -14.69 -33.39 -4.09
C ASN A 346 -16.20 -33.59 -4.04
N SER A 347 -16.96 -32.61 -4.49
CA SER A 347 -18.42 -32.71 -4.59
C SER A 347 -18.89 -33.62 -5.72
N ASN A 348 -17.98 -34.04 -6.61
CA ASN A 348 -18.28 -34.90 -7.76
C ASN A 348 -18.29 -36.39 -7.47
N GLY A 349 -17.82 -36.80 -6.29
CA GLY A 349 -17.57 -38.22 -6.02
C GLY A 349 -16.55 -38.85 -6.98
N CYS A 350 -15.68 -38.06 -7.62
CA CYS A 350 -14.61 -38.59 -8.48
C CYS A 350 -13.65 -39.48 -7.67
N SER A 351 -13.01 -40.46 -8.32
CA SER A 351 -12.05 -41.33 -7.63
C SER A 351 -10.89 -40.54 -7.00
N SER A 352 -10.34 -41.08 -5.91
CA SER A 352 -9.18 -40.49 -5.21
C SER A 352 -8.01 -40.23 -6.15
N ASP A 353 -7.78 -41.10 -7.13
CA ASP A 353 -6.71 -40.96 -8.14
C ASP A 353 -6.90 -39.75 -9.05
N ILE A 354 -8.15 -39.51 -9.49
CA ILE A 354 -8.48 -38.36 -10.34
C ILE A 354 -8.29 -37.06 -9.55
N LEU A 355 -8.78 -37.02 -8.30
CA LEU A 355 -8.62 -35.87 -7.42
C LEU A 355 -7.13 -35.60 -7.11
N ASN A 356 -6.35 -36.63 -6.81
CA ASN A 356 -4.91 -36.49 -6.55
C ASN A 356 -4.14 -36.02 -7.79
N ARG A 357 -4.53 -36.47 -8.99
CA ARG A 357 -3.99 -35.97 -10.26
C ARG A 357 -4.30 -34.49 -10.45
N PHE A 358 -5.54 -34.08 -10.20
CA PHE A 358 -5.95 -32.68 -10.25
C PHE A 358 -5.15 -31.81 -9.28
N LYS A 359 -5.03 -32.22 -8.00
CA LYS A 359 -4.22 -31.51 -6.99
C LYS A 359 -2.78 -31.30 -7.46
N ARG A 360 -2.14 -32.35 -7.99
CA ARG A 360 -0.77 -32.27 -8.55
C ARG A 360 -0.69 -31.29 -9.72
N TRP A 361 -1.68 -31.30 -10.62
CA TRP A 361 -1.72 -30.35 -11.73
C TRP A 361 -1.88 -28.90 -11.26
N PHE A 362 -2.84 -28.66 -10.37
CA PHE A 362 -3.11 -27.34 -9.79
C PHE A 362 -1.84 -26.77 -9.15
N TRP A 363 -1.23 -27.49 -8.20
CA TRP A 363 -0.03 -26.99 -7.52
C TRP A 363 1.17 -26.80 -8.44
N SER A 364 1.33 -27.66 -9.45
CA SER A 364 2.38 -27.50 -10.44
C SER A 364 2.15 -26.28 -11.36
N ILE A 365 0.90 -25.87 -11.56
CA ILE A 365 0.58 -24.62 -12.27
C ILE A 365 0.87 -23.42 -11.37
N VAL A 366 0.39 -23.43 -10.13
CA VAL A 366 0.61 -22.35 -9.14
C VAL A 366 2.10 -22.11 -8.90
N GLN A 367 2.91 -23.16 -8.81
CA GLN A 367 4.36 -23.03 -8.65
C GLN A 367 5.06 -22.36 -9.84
N LYS A 368 4.45 -22.40 -11.03
CA LYS A 368 4.98 -21.78 -12.26
C LYS A 368 4.34 -20.42 -12.55
N MET A 369 3.46 -19.92 -11.70
CA MET A 369 2.86 -18.60 -11.83
C MET A 369 3.86 -17.52 -11.45
N THR A 370 3.81 -16.38 -12.16
CA THR A 370 4.53 -15.17 -11.73
C THR A 370 4.00 -14.68 -10.37
N PRO A 371 4.74 -13.85 -9.62
CA PRO A 371 4.24 -13.25 -8.38
C PRO A 371 2.86 -12.58 -8.57
N LEU A 372 2.73 -11.78 -9.64
CA LEU A 372 1.46 -11.14 -10.01
C LEU A 372 0.32 -12.15 -10.23
N GLN A 373 0.58 -13.25 -10.94
CA GLN A 373 -0.44 -14.29 -11.17
C GLN A 373 -0.84 -15.00 -9.88
N ARG A 374 0.08 -15.19 -8.93
CA ARG A 374 -0.24 -15.76 -7.61
C ARG A 374 -1.08 -14.80 -6.77
N GLN A 375 -0.79 -13.51 -6.82
CA GLN A 375 -1.63 -12.47 -6.21
C GLN A 375 -3.03 -12.43 -6.82
N GLN A 376 -3.14 -12.48 -8.15
CA GLN A 376 -4.42 -12.54 -8.86
C GLN A 376 -5.23 -13.79 -8.48
N LEU A 377 -4.57 -14.95 -8.34
CA LEU A 377 -5.23 -16.17 -7.88
C LEU A 377 -5.77 -16.01 -6.45
N LEU A 378 -4.98 -15.44 -5.54
CA LEU A 378 -5.42 -15.21 -4.16
C LEU A 378 -6.58 -14.20 -4.11
N TYR A 379 -6.50 -13.15 -4.91
CA TYR A 379 -7.56 -12.14 -5.04
C TYR A 379 -8.85 -12.77 -5.59
N PHE A 380 -8.74 -13.60 -6.62
CA PHE A 380 -9.85 -14.35 -7.20
C PHE A 380 -10.58 -15.20 -6.14
N CYS A 381 -9.83 -15.84 -5.22
CA CYS A 381 -10.41 -16.64 -4.13
C CYS A 381 -11.01 -15.81 -2.98
N THR A 382 -10.35 -14.71 -2.59
CA THR A 382 -10.55 -14.10 -1.26
C THR A 382 -10.98 -12.64 -1.29
N GLY A 383 -10.83 -11.97 -2.43
CA GLY A 383 -10.91 -10.51 -2.57
C GLY A 383 -9.69 -9.76 -2.02
N SER A 384 -8.65 -10.47 -1.58
CA SER A 384 -7.36 -9.90 -1.15
C SER A 384 -6.23 -10.44 -2.02
N ALA A 385 -5.30 -9.58 -2.43
CA ALA A 385 -4.10 -10.00 -3.16
C ALA A 385 -2.99 -10.53 -2.22
N VAL A 386 -3.21 -10.51 -0.90
CA VAL A 386 -2.18 -10.78 0.11
C VAL A 386 -2.67 -11.75 1.17
N LEU A 387 -1.80 -12.69 1.56
CA LEU A 387 -2.08 -13.62 2.66
C LEU A 387 -2.03 -12.86 3.99
N PRO A 388 -2.97 -13.11 4.92
CA PRO A 388 -2.86 -12.58 6.27
C PRO A 388 -1.50 -12.92 6.90
N ALA A 389 -0.97 -12.04 7.75
CA ALA A 389 0.14 -12.39 8.63
C ALA A 389 -0.21 -13.65 9.44
N VAL A 390 0.79 -14.46 9.83
CA VAL A 390 0.55 -15.72 10.56
C VAL A 390 -0.37 -15.46 11.75
N SER A 391 -1.50 -16.17 11.81
CA SER A 391 -2.46 -16.02 12.90
C SER A 391 -1.78 -16.42 14.22
N ASP A 392 -1.85 -15.54 15.23
CA ASP A 392 -1.77 -16.02 16.61
C ASP A 392 -3.00 -16.90 16.78
N ARG A 393 -2.82 -18.17 17.15
CA ARG A 393 -3.86 -19.23 17.25
C ARG A 393 -5.07 -18.88 18.15
N ARG A 394 -5.08 -17.66 18.70
CA ARG A 394 -6.07 -17.10 19.62
C ARG A 394 -7.08 -16.17 18.94
N ASP A 395 -6.96 -15.92 17.63
CA ASP A 395 -7.94 -15.11 16.88
C ASP A 395 -8.56 -15.93 15.72
N PRO A 396 -9.66 -16.67 15.98
CA PRO A 396 -10.27 -17.59 15.01
C PRO A 396 -10.89 -16.89 13.79
N ASP A 397 -11.13 -15.58 13.84
CA ASP A 397 -11.70 -14.80 12.73
C ASP A 397 -10.68 -14.49 11.61
N GLN A 398 -9.40 -14.84 11.83
CA GLN A 398 -8.31 -14.63 10.87
C GLN A 398 -7.76 -15.90 10.19
N ASP A 399 -8.29 -17.08 10.51
CA ASP A 399 -7.86 -18.33 9.85
C ASP A 399 -8.46 -18.40 8.43
N LEU A 400 -7.70 -17.85 7.48
CA LEU A 400 -7.99 -17.96 6.06
C LEU A 400 -8.06 -19.44 5.67
N SER A 401 -9.20 -19.89 5.16
CA SER A 401 -9.42 -21.26 4.72
C SER A 401 -10.12 -21.24 3.36
N ILE A 402 -9.34 -21.47 2.32
CA ILE A 402 -9.80 -21.50 0.94
C ILE A 402 -10.21 -22.92 0.59
N THR A 403 -11.43 -23.11 0.08
CA THR A 403 -11.90 -24.41 -0.42
C THR A 403 -11.89 -24.42 -1.94
N VAL A 404 -11.05 -25.26 -2.54
CA VAL A 404 -11.09 -25.57 -3.97
C VAL A 404 -11.99 -26.77 -4.19
N GLU A 405 -13.19 -26.51 -4.68
CA GLU A 405 -14.18 -27.51 -5.02
C GLU A 405 -13.98 -27.96 -6.47
N VAL A 406 -13.71 -29.25 -6.66
CA VAL A 406 -13.65 -29.84 -8.01
C VAL A 406 -15.07 -30.22 -8.42
N ILE A 407 -15.58 -29.61 -9.49
CA ILE A 407 -16.97 -29.76 -9.97
C ILE A 407 -17.08 -30.52 -11.32
N SER A 408 -18.17 -31.27 -11.47
CA SER A 408 -18.50 -32.09 -12.64
C SER A 408 -19.18 -31.15 -13.58
N GLY A 409 -18.58 -30.87 -14.73
CA GLY A 409 -19.15 -29.84 -15.56
C GLY A 409 -18.51 -29.69 -16.91
N ASN A 410 -19.17 -28.88 -17.71
CA ASN A 410 -18.79 -28.49 -19.05
C ASN A 410 -17.31 -28.03 -19.08
N THR A 411 -16.46 -28.77 -19.78
CA THR A 411 -15.02 -28.46 -19.94
C THR A 411 -14.76 -27.11 -20.63
N LYS A 412 -15.80 -26.47 -21.16
CA LYS A 412 -15.75 -25.10 -21.71
C LYS A 412 -15.90 -24.01 -20.64
N ALA A 413 -16.52 -24.30 -19.49
CA ALA A 413 -16.74 -23.34 -18.41
C ALA A 413 -15.40 -22.88 -17.80
N LEU A 414 -15.38 -21.64 -17.30
CA LEU A 414 -14.25 -21.09 -16.54
C LEU A 414 -14.39 -21.44 -15.05
N PRO A 415 -13.29 -21.47 -14.28
CA PRO A 415 -13.37 -21.47 -12.83
C PRO A 415 -14.20 -20.29 -12.32
N MET A 416 -14.95 -20.53 -11.24
CA MET A 416 -15.75 -19.50 -10.56
C MET A 416 -15.32 -19.42 -9.09
N ALA A 417 -15.46 -18.25 -8.48
CA ALA A 417 -15.16 -18.07 -7.06
C ALA A 417 -16.24 -17.28 -6.34
N THR A 418 -16.46 -17.64 -5.08
CA THR A 418 -17.31 -16.92 -4.14
C THR A 418 -16.42 -16.40 -3.02
N THR A 419 -16.08 -15.11 -3.08
CA THR A 419 -15.13 -14.48 -2.15
C THR A 419 -15.63 -14.44 -0.70
N CYS A 420 -16.95 -14.33 -0.48
CA CYS A 420 -17.57 -14.39 0.85
C CYS A 420 -17.39 -15.75 1.53
N GLY A 421 -17.44 -16.85 0.75
CA GLY A 421 -17.26 -18.21 1.23
C GLY A 421 -15.84 -18.75 1.07
N GLN A 422 -14.90 -17.93 0.57
CA GLN A 422 -13.52 -18.33 0.25
C GLN A 422 -13.46 -19.63 -0.58
N ARG A 423 -14.42 -19.81 -1.50
CA ARG A 423 -14.59 -21.03 -2.27
C ARG A 423 -14.32 -20.78 -3.75
N MET A 424 -13.58 -21.69 -4.38
CA MET A 424 -13.39 -21.73 -5.82
C MET A 424 -13.93 -23.04 -6.37
N SER A 425 -14.84 -22.97 -7.33
CA SER A 425 -15.33 -24.13 -8.06
C SER A 425 -14.59 -24.25 -9.39
N ILE A 426 -13.84 -25.35 -9.57
CA ILE A 426 -13.03 -25.61 -10.75
C ILE A 426 -13.57 -26.85 -11.48
N PRO A 427 -13.98 -26.73 -12.75
CA PRO A 427 -14.34 -27.89 -13.56
C PRO A 427 -13.17 -28.89 -13.71
N LEU A 428 -13.48 -30.18 -13.68
CA LEU A 428 -12.49 -31.21 -13.96
C LEU A 428 -12.09 -31.18 -15.45
N TYR A 429 -10.95 -30.55 -15.76
CA TYR A 429 -10.47 -30.43 -17.13
C TYR A 429 -9.73 -31.69 -17.61
N PRO A 430 -9.78 -32.00 -18.92
CA PRO A 430 -9.21 -33.22 -19.48
C PRO A 430 -7.66 -33.24 -19.48
N SER A 431 -7.02 -32.08 -19.37
CA SER A 431 -5.56 -32.00 -19.32
C SER A 431 -5.06 -30.82 -18.48
N LYS A 432 -3.84 -30.96 -17.95
CA LYS A 432 -3.12 -29.89 -17.25
C LYS A 432 -3.01 -28.60 -18.09
N LYS A 433 -2.85 -28.73 -19.41
CA LYS A 433 -2.75 -27.57 -20.32
C LYS A 433 -4.06 -26.78 -20.36
N VAL A 434 -5.20 -27.48 -20.39
CA VAL A 434 -6.53 -26.84 -20.37
C VAL A 434 -6.78 -26.19 -19.01
N LEU A 435 -6.47 -26.89 -17.90
CA LEU A 435 -6.58 -26.33 -16.55
C LEU A 435 -5.75 -25.04 -16.42
N LYS A 436 -4.48 -25.05 -16.85
CA LYS A 436 -3.62 -23.85 -16.81
C LYS A 436 -4.25 -22.69 -17.56
N ARG A 437 -4.66 -22.91 -18.81
CA ARG A 437 -5.22 -21.86 -19.66
C ARG A 437 -6.50 -21.28 -19.07
N LYS A 438 -7.44 -22.12 -18.63
CA LYS A 438 -8.73 -21.70 -18.08
C LYS A 438 -8.59 -21.00 -16.73
N LEU A 439 -7.68 -21.48 -15.88
CA LEU A 439 -7.37 -20.84 -14.60
C LEU A 439 -6.75 -19.45 -14.79
N LEU A 440 -5.75 -19.32 -15.66
CA LEU A 440 -5.14 -18.02 -15.96
C LEU A 440 -6.15 -17.05 -16.58
N GLN A 441 -7.02 -17.53 -17.47
CA GLN A 441 -8.09 -16.73 -18.05
C GLN A 441 -9.06 -16.21 -16.98
N ALA A 442 -9.51 -17.06 -16.05
CA ALA A 442 -10.44 -16.65 -14.99
C ALA A 442 -9.85 -15.60 -14.04
N ILE A 443 -8.61 -15.79 -13.58
CA ILE A 443 -7.98 -14.83 -12.65
C ILE A 443 -7.68 -13.48 -13.33
N GLN A 444 -7.44 -13.48 -14.65
CA GLN A 444 -7.26 -12.25 -15.43
C GLN A 444 -8.58 -11.52 -15.65
N CYS A 445 -9.65 -12.22 -16.05
CA CYS A 445 -10.97 -11.61 -16.28
C CYS A 445 -11.52 -10.89 -15.04
N GLN A 446 -11.33 -11.44 -13.83
CA GLN A 446 -11.82 -10.79 -12.60
C GLN A 446 -10.96 -9.60 -12.15
N SER A 447 -9.68 -9.55 -12.54
CA SER A 447 -8.80 -8.39 -12.26
C SER A 447 -9.23 -7.12 -13.00
N TYR A 448 -10.00 -7.26 -14.08
CA TYR A 448 -10.57 -6.16 -14.86
C TYR A 448 -12.05 -5.90 -14.59
N GLY A 449 -12.56 -6.14 -13.37
CA GLY A 449 -13.87 -5.59 -12.95
C GLY A 449 -15.06 -5.80 -13.89
N LEU A 450 -15.05 -6.85 -14.73
CA LEU A 450 -16.18 -7.27 -15.57
C LEU A 450 -16.90 -8.39 -14.82
N GLY A 451 -17.68 -7.98 -13.83
CA GLY A 451 -18.75 -8.75 -13.20
C GLY A 451 -20.01 -7.92 -13.28
#